data_AF-A0A2D5EPV0-F1
#
_entry.id   AF-A0A2D5EPV0-F1
#
_cell.length_a   1.000
_cell.length_b   1.000
_cell.length_c   1.000
_cell.angle_alpha   90.00
_cell.angle_beta   90.00
_cell.angle_gamma   90.00
#
_symmetry.space_group_name_H-M   'P 1'
#
loop_
_entity.id
_entity.type
_entity.pdbx_description
1 polymer ?
#
loop_
_entity_poly.entity_id
_entity_poly.type
_entity_poly.pdbx_seq_one_letter_code
_entity_poly.pdbx_strand_id
1 'polypeptide(L)'
;MLAAGPVRLKAAIAVAMRQEAEALRREIVQGLTRQAPGGSAIAPPKETTLAARRLKGFGGSKSLIVRADLRNGVAAIVRGDEAFVGVPRTARGKDGQSLTKIAEVQEFGSAPIVIPMTDAMRRFVFAMLREAGEPIGGGSGRGVVVVQVPARPFLRPAFEKFKPGAQRRFLARVAALTGMGGA
;
A
#
# COMPACT_ATOMS: atom_id res chain seq x y z
N MET A 1 39.06 -15.07 -23.70
CA MET A 1 38.09 -14.00 -23.34
C MET A 1 36.61 -14.39 -23.46
N LEU A 2 36.24 -15.64 -23.82
CA LEU A 2 34.83 -16.04 -24.05
C LEU A 2 34.05 -16.45 -22.78
N ALA A 3 34.73 -16.84 -21.69
CA ALA A 3 34.06 -17.25 -20.44
C ALA A 3 33.47 -16.08 -19.63
N ALA A 4 33.88 -14.83 -19.90
CA ALA A 4 33.42 -13.65 -19.16
C ALA A 4 32.08 -13.09 -19.67
N GLY A 5 31.66 -13.41 -20.90
CA GLY A 5 30.42 -12.92 -21.50
C GLY A 5 29.15 -13.33 -20.74
N PRO A 6 28.94 -14.63 -20.47
CA PRO A 6 27.78 -15.11 -19.72
C PRO A 6 27.71 -14.56 -18.29
N VAL A 7 28.85 -14.41 -17.62
CA VAL A 7 28.93 -13.85 -16.26
C VAL A 7 28.55 -12.38 -16.25
N ARG A 8 29.06 -11.60 -17.22
CA ARG A 8 28.71 -10.17 -17.38
C ARG A 8 27.23 -9.98 -17.70
N LEU A 9 26.66 -10.81 -18.56
CA LEU A 9 25.23 -10.76 -18.87
C LEU A 9 24.37 -11.07 -17.65
N LYS A 10 24.70 -12.12 -16.89
CA LYS A 10 23.98 -12.48 -15.66
C LYS A 10 24.04 -11.36 -14.61
N ALA A 11 25.19 -10.72 -14.45
CA ALA A 11 25.34 -9.56 -13.57
C ALA A 11 24.51 -8.36 -14.05
N ALA A 12 24.53 -8.08 -15.35
CA ALA A 12 23.72 -7.01 -15.95
C ALA A 12 22.22 -7.23 -15.75
N ILE A 13 21.73 -8.46 -15.95
CA ILE A 13 20.34 -8.84 -15.69
C ILE A 13 19.97 -8.60 -14.23
N ALA A 14 20.79 -9.06 -13.28
CA ALA A 14 20.52 -8.89 -11.85
C ALA A 14 20.46 -7.41 -11.44
N VAL A 15 21.36 -6.57 -12.00
CA VAL A 15 21.36 -5.12 -11.74
C VAL A 15 20.13 -4.45 -12.37
N ALA A 16 19.82 -4.76 -13.63
CA ALA A 16 18.64 -4.22 -14.32
C ALA A 16 17.34 -4.61 -13.60
N MET A 17 17.25 -5.86 -13.13
CA MET A 17 16.11 -6.36 -12.36
C MET A 17 15.96 -5.59 -11.05
N ARG A 18 17.06 -5.35 -10.32
CA ARG A 18 17.04 -4.52 -9.11
C ARG A 18 16.61 -3.08 -9.38
N GLN A 19 17.05 -2.49 -10.49
CA GLN A 19 16.64 -1.14 -10.87
C GLN A 19 15.14 -1.06 -11.18
N GLU A 20 14.58 -2.01 -11.94
CA GLU A 20 13.14 -2.02 -12.23
C GLU A 20 12.30 -2.32 -10.97
N ALA A 21 12.76 -3.24 -10.11
CA ALA A 21 12.09 -3.54 -8.85
C ALA A 21 12.02 -2.31 -7.92
N GLU A 22 13.13 -1.59 -7.78
CA GLU A 22 13.17 -0.33 -7.02
C GLU A 22 12.36 0.79 -7.68
N ALA A 23 12.32 0.85 -9.01
CA ALA A 23 11.50 1.83 -9.73
C ALA A 23 10.00 1.60 -9.46
N LEU A 24 9.54 0.35 -9.51
CA LEU A 24 8.16 0.00 -9.16
C LEU A 24 7.86 0.30 -7.68
N ARG A 25 8.78 -0.08 -6.77
CA ARG A 25 8.66 0.23 -5.32
C ARG A 25 8.47 1.74 -5.11
N ARG A 26 9.27 2.57 -5.79
CA ARG A 26 9.17 4.02 -5.73
C ARG A 26 7.83 4.53 -6.25
N GLU A 27 7.32 4.00 -7.37
CA GLU A 27 6.00 4.40 -7.89
C GLU A 27 4.88 4.11 -6.88
N ILE A 28 4.89 2.95 -6.23
CA ILE A 28 3.92 2.59 -5.19
C ILE A 28 4.02 3.56 -4.00
N VAL A 29 5.24 3.80 -3.49
CA VAL A 29 5.48 4.67 -2.32
C VAL A 29 5.10 6.13 -2.62
N GLN A 30 5.45 6.64 -3.81
CA GLN A 30 5.07 7.98 -4.25
C GLN A 30 3.55 8.07 -4.45
N GLY A 31 2.94 7.05 -5.04
CA GLY A 31 1.49 6.93 -5.21
C GLY A 31 0.74 7.06 -3.89
N LEU A 32 1.15 6.30 -2.87
CA LEU A 32 0.60 6.41 -1.51
C LEU A 32 0.78 7.82 -0.94
N THR A 33 1.95 8.43 -1.12
CA THR A 33 2.25 9.77 -0.60
C THR A 33 1.39 10.86 -1.26
N ARG A 34 1.16 10.73 -2.57
CA ARG A 34 0.32 11.59 -3.41
C ARG A 34 -1.18 11.28 -3.28
N GLN A 35 -1.54 10.18 -2.62
CA GLN A 35 -2.92 9.66 -2.56
C GLN A 35 -3.50 9.25 -3.92
N ALA A 36 -2.63 8.94 -4.88
CA ALA A 36 -3.02 8.50 -6.22
C ALA A 36 -2.05 7.44 -6.80
N PRO A 37 -2.00 6.21 -6.23
CA PRO A 37 -1.22 5.10 -6.80
C PRO A 37 -1.64 4.83 -8.24
N GLY A 38 -0.67 4.74 -9.15
CA GLY A 38 -0.99 4.55 -10.57
C GLY A 38 -1.74 5.73 -11.21
N GLY A 39 -1.84 6.88 -10.54
CA GLY A 39 -2.72 7.99 -10.97
C GLY A 39 -4.19 7.83 -10.55
N SER A 40 -4.58 6.70 -9.95
CA SER A 40 -5.93 6.48 -9.45
C SER A 40 -6.07 7.00 -8.02
N ALA A 41 -6.93 8.00 -7.80
CA ALA A 41 -7.13 8.58 -6.48
C ALA A 41 -7.68 7.55 -5.48
N ILE A 42 -7.11 7.52 -4.29
CA ILE A 42 -7.61 6.68 -3.19
C ILE A 42 -8.87 7.33 -2.62
N ALA A 43 -9.91 6.52 -2.37
CA ALA A 43 -11.10 7.00 -1.68
C ALA A 43 -10.73 7.73 -0.37
N PRO A 44 -11.25 8.94 -0.10
CA PRO A 44 -10.93 9.68 1.11
C PRO A 44 -11.47 8.96 2.37
N PRO A 45 -10.94 9.25 3.57
CA PRO A 45 -11.60 8.82 4.81
C PRO A 45 -12.98 9.47 4.92
N LYS A 46 -13.94 8.77 5.55
CA LYS A 46 -15.23 9.37 5.91
C LYS A 46 -15.04 10.39 7.04
N GLU A 47 -15.96 11.34 7.17
CA GLU A 47 -15.93 12.34 8.26
C GLU A 47 -15.87 11.70 9.65
N THR A 48 -16.59 10.59 9.86
CA THR A 48 -16.51 9.81 11.11
C THR A 48 -15.09 9.27 11.39
N THR A 49 -14.34 8.91 10.35
CA THR A 49 -12.93 8.50 10.48
C THR A 49 -12.04 9.68 10.84
N LEU A 50 -12.29 10.86 10.27
CA LEU A 50 -11.55 12.09 10.58
C LEU A 50 -11.87 12.57 12.01
N ALA A 51 -13.13 12.52 12.43
CA ALA A 51 -13.56 12.77 13.81
C ALA A 51 -12.87 11.82 14.79
N ALA A 52 -12.87 10.50 14.51
CA ALA A 52 -12.17 9.53 15.34
C ALA A 52 -10.64 9.79 15.43
N ARG A 53 -10.04 10.34 14.38
CA ARG A 53 -8.63 10.77 14.38
C ARG A 53 -8.41 11.98 15.27
N ARG A 54 -9.24 13.02 15.16
CA ARG A 54 -9.18 14.23 16.00
C ARG A 54 -9.33 13.88 17.48
N LEU A 55 -10.31 13.05 17.83
CA LEU A 55 -10.50 12.56 19.20
C LEU A 55 -9.31 11.77 19.75
N LYS A 56 -8.51 11.15 18.87
CA LYS A 56 -7.27 10.45 19.21
C LYS A 56 -6.02 11.33 19.12
N GLY A 57 -6.18 12.65 18.95
CA GLY A 57 -5.08 13.60 18.85
C GLY A 57 -4.30 13.54 17.52
N PHE A 58 -4.89 12.98 16.46
CA PHE A 58 -4.24 12.86 15.14
C PHE A 58 -4.91 13.78 14.12
N GLY A 59 -4.14 14.72 13.54
CA GLY A 59 -4.64 15.71 12.58
C GLY A 59 -4.59 15.31 11.10
N GLY A 60 -4.00 14.17 10.73
CA GLY A 60 -3.81 13.80 9.33
C GLY A 60 -5.12 13.37 8.64
N SER A 61 -5.33 13.82 7.40
CA SER A 61 -6.50 13.49 6.57
C SER A 61 -6.24 12.42 5.50
N LYS A 62 -4.98 12.04 5.29
CA LYS A 62 -4.60 11.09 4.23
C LYS A 62 -5.08 9.66 4.53
N SER A 63 -5.56 9.00 3.50
CA SER A 63 -5.87 7.56 3.43
C SER A 63 -4.59 6.74 3.54
N LEU A 64 -4.64 5.63 4.27
CA LEU A 64 -3.52 4.70 4.50
C LEU A 64 -2.26 5.32 5.17
N ILE A 65 -2.32 6.60 5.55
CA ILE A 65 -1.23 7.34 6.17
C ILE A 65 -1.70 7.87 7.53
N VAL A 66 -1.48 7.06 8.56
CA VAL A 66 -1.45 7.51 9.96
C VAL A 66 -0.01 7.46 10.46
N ARG A 67 0.53 6.24 10.57
CA ARG A 67 1.97 5.98 10.82
C ARG A 67 2.75 5.60 9.57
N ALA A 68 2.06 5.56 8.42
CA ALA A 68 2.58 5.14 7.13
C ALA A 68 3.14 3.70 7.10
N ASP A 69 2.60 2.79 7.93
CA ASP A 69 3.12 1.42 8.04
C ASP A 69 3.06 0.66 6.70
N LEU A 70 1.94 0.74 5.96
CA LEU A 70 1.84 0.13 4.63
C LEU A 70 2.85 0.71 3.64
N ARG A 71 2.99 2.04 3.61
CA ARG A 71 3.97 2.72 2.75
C ARG A 71 5.39 2.26 3.04
N ASN A 72 5.75 2.17 4.33
CA ASN A 72 7.08 1.78 4.76
C ASN A 72 7.31 0.25 4.61
N GLY A 73 6.24 -0.54 4.62
CA GLY A 73 6.26 -1.99 4.49
C GLY A 73 6.32 -2.52 3.05
N VAL A 74 6.12 -1.68 2.03
CA VAL A 74 6.35 -2.07 0.63
C VAL A 74 7.84 -2.30 0.42
N ALA A 75 8.26 -3.47 -0.06
CA ALA A 75 9.65 -3.85 -0.29
C ALA A 75 9.88 -4.28 -1.74
N ALA A 76 11.12 -4.15 -2.20
CA ALA A 76 11.61 -4.79 -3.43
C ALA A 76 12.64 -5.86 -3.02
N ILE A 77 12.38 -7.11 -3.37
CA ILE A 77 13.23 -8.26 -3.04
C ILE A 77 13.60 -8.94 -4.35
N VAL A 78 14.89 -8.96 -4.69
CA VAL A 78 15.40 -9.52 -5.93
C VAL A 78 16.13 -10.82 -5.64
N ARG A 79 15.82 -11.88 -6.39
CA ARG A 79 16.47 -13.19 -6.33
C ARG A 79 16.83 -13.62 -7.75
N GLY A 80 18.09 -13.41 -8.12
CA GLY A 80 18.57 -13.74 -9.47
C GLY A 80 17.88 -12.90 -10.54
N ASP A 81 17.09 -13.57 -11.37
CA ASP A 81 16.29 -13.03 -12.48
C ASP A 81 14.82 -12.77 -12.10
N GLU A 82 14.43 -12.99 -10.84
CA GLU A 82 13.10 -12.69 -10.32
C GLU A 82 13.13 -11.53 -9.33
N ALA A 83 12.05 -10.73 -9.31
CA ALA A 83 11.85 -9.69 -8.31
C ALA A 83 10.42 -9.72 -7.76
N PHE A 84 10.32 -9.63 -6.45
CA PHE A 84 9.08 -9.36 -5.72
C PHE A 84 9.02 -7.88 -5.37
N VAL A 85 7.91 -7.22 -5.70
CA VAL A 85 7.64 -5.85 -5.25
C VAL A 85 6.24 -5.81 -4.64
N GLY A 86 6.18 -5.48 -3.35
CA GLY A 86 4.92 -5.50 -2.61
C GLY A 86 5.15 -5.58 -1.11
N VAL A 87 4.12 -5.97 -0.35
CA VAL A 87 4.23 -6.11 1.12
C VAL A 87 4.61 -7.56 1.46
N PRO A 88 5.83 -7.85 1.94
CA PRO A 88 6.24 -9.22 2.22
C PRO A 88 5.49 -9.80 3.42
N ARG A 89 5.32 -11.13 3.47
CA ARG A 89 4.62 -11.84 4.57
C ARG A 89 5.22 -11.60 5.96
N THR A 90 6.50 -11.29 5.99
CA THR A 90 7.27 -10.98 7.21
C THR A 90 7.11 -9.53 7.66
N ALA A 91 6.49 -8.65 6.87
CA ALA A 91 6.30 -7.25 7.24
C ALA A 91 5.37 -7.12 8.45
N ARG A 92 5.78 -6.30 9.42
CA ARG A 92 5.05 -6.02 10.66
C ARG A 92 4.93 -4.51 10.85
N GLY A 93 3.76 -4.07 11.32
CA GLY A 93 3.53 -2.70 11.74
C GLY A 93 4.26 -2.40 13.05
N LYS A 94 4.28 -1.13 13.46
CA LYS A 94 4.85 -0.72 14.76
C LYS A 94 4.17 -1.38 15.96
N ASP A 95 2.96 -1.91 15.77
CA ASP A 95 2.14 -2.62 16.75
C ASP A 95 2.28 -4.15 16.64
N GLY A 96 3.18 -4.66 15.81
CA GLY A 96 3.39 -6.09 15.61
C GLY A 96 2.35 -6.77 14.71
N GLN A 97 1.37 -6.04 14.16
CA GLN A 97 0.37 -6.62 13.26
C GLN A 97 0.96 -6.95 11.89
N SER A 98 0.42 -7.99 11.23
CA SER A 98 0.83 -8.38 9.87
C SER A 98 0.40 -7.34 8.85
N LEU A 99 1.37 -6.70 8.19
CA LEU A 99 1.07 -5.71 7.15
C LEU A 99 0.51 -6.33 5.88
N THR A 100 0.78 -7.62 5.63
CA THR A 100 0.27 -8.31 4.44
C THR A 100 -1.24 -8.49 4.50
N LYS A 101 -1.78 -8.88 5.67
CA LYS A 101 -3.24 -8.97 5.88
C LYS A 101 -3.91 -7.60 5.78
N ILE A 102 -3.27 -6.58 6.33
CA ILE A 102 -3.77 -5.20 6.23
C ILE A 102 -3.74 -4.74 4.75
N ALA A 103 -2.65 -5.03 4.02
CA ALA A 103 -2.53 -4.70 2.61
C ALA A 103 -3.62 -5.38 1.78
N GLU A 104 -3.90 -6.65 2.02
CA GLU A 104 -4.97 -7.40 1.34
C GLU A 104 -6.35 -6.77 1.58
N VAL A 105 -6.70 -6.49 2.83
CA VAL A 105 -7.97 -5.82 3.16
C VAL A 105 -8.05 -4.43 2.53
N GLN A 106 -6.95 -3.70 2.43
CA GLN A 106 -6.95 -2.39 1.76
C GLN A 106 -6.99 -2.53 0.24
N GLU A 107 -6.42 -3.57 -0.35
CA GLU A 107 -6.43 -3.75 -1.81
C GLU A 107 -7.81 -4.18 -2.32
N PHE A 108 -8.53 -5.02 -1.56
CA PHE A 108 -9.79 -5.64 -1.99
C PHE A 108 -11.03 -5.18 -1.20
N GLY A 109 -10.83 -4.49 -0.08
CA GLY A 109 -11.90 -4.20 0.88
C GLY A 109 -12.20 -5.38 1.80
N SER A 110 -13.16 -5.21 2.70
CA SER A 110 -13.66 -6.27 3.58
C SER A 110 -15.13 -6.57 3.33
N ALA A 111 -15.54 -7.79 3.68
CA ALA A 111 -16.94 -8.07 3.99
C ALA A 111 -17.38 -7.25 5.23
N PRO A 112 -18.69 -7.06 5.46
CA PRO A 112 -19.19 -6.45 6.69
C PRO A 112 -18.72 -7.22 7.93
N ILE A 113 -18.11 -6.50 8.87
CA ILE A 113 -17.62 -7.03 10.14
C ILE A 113 -18.60 -6.58 11.22
N VAL A 114 -19.24 -7.54 11.88
CA VAL A 114 -20.14 -7.28 13.01
C VAL A 114 -19.33 -7.33 14.30
N ILE A 115 -19.28 -6.20 15.02
CA ILE A 115 -18.53 -6.07 16.26
C ILE A 115 -19.51 -5.81 17.40
N PRO A 116 -19.61 -6.70 18.41
CA PRO A 116 -20.34 -6.40 19.64
C PRO A 116 -19.63 -5.27 20.39
N MET A 117 -20.40 -4.25 20.76
CA MET A 117 -19.88 -3.06 21.43
C MET A 117 -19.80 -3.28 22.93
N THR A 118 -18.66 -2.91 23.49
CA THR A 118 -18.56 -2.62 24.93
C THR A 118 -19.12 -1.23 25.23
N ASP A 119 -19.40 -0.95 26.51
CA ASP A 119 -19.87 0.37 26.92
C ASP A 119 -18.87 1.49 26.60
N ALA A 120 -17.57 1.19 26.71
CA ALA A 120 -16.51 2.13 26.33
C ALA A 120 -16.54 2.43 24.82
N MET A 121 -16.71 1.40 23.98
CA MET A 121 -16.87 1.59 22.52
C MET A 121 -18.13 2.40 22.21
N ARG A 122 -19.22 2.16 22.93
CA ARG A 122 -20.47 2.90 22.77
C ARG A 122 -20.29 4.38 23.05
N ARG A 123 -19.68 4.74 24.18
CA ARG A 123 -19.34 6.12 24.53
C ARG A 123 -18.43 6.77 23.47
N PHE A 124 -17.44 6.03 22.98
CA PHE A 124 -16.54 6.53 21.94
C PHE A 124 -17.26 6.79 20.62
N VAL A 125 -18.14 5.88 20.17
CA VAL A 125 -18.92 6.07 18.94
C VAL A 125 -19.86 7.27 19.08
N PHE A 126 -20.51 7.46 20.23
CA PHE A 126 -21.32 8.66 20.47
C PHE A 126 -20.50 9.95 20.38
N ALA A 127 -19.32 9.99 21.01
CA ALA A 127 -18.43 11.15 20.90
C ALA A 127 -17.98 11.41 19.45
N MET A 128 -17.67 10.34 18.72
CA MET A 128 -17.28 10.41 17.30
C MET A 128 -18.40 10.92 16.40
N LEU A 129 -19.65 10.47 16.59
CA LEU A 129 -20.80 10.93 15.80
C LEU A 129 -21.09 12.41 16.08
N ARG A 130 -21.04 12.82 17.35
CA ARG A 130 -21.19 14.23 17.75
C ARG A 130 -20.11 15.12 17.11
N GLU A 131 -18.85 14.68 17.16
CA GLU A 131 -17.71 15.38 16.54
C GLU A 131 -17.81 15.43 15.00
N ALA A 132 -18.48 14.46 14.39
CA ALA A 132 -18.73 14.42 12.95
C ALA A 132 -19.99 15.20 12.53
N GLY A 133 -20.79 15.72 13.47
CA GLY A 133 -22.07 16.36 13.19
C GLY A 133 -23.17 15.40 12.70
N GLU A 134 -22.99 14.10 12.90
CA GLU A 134 -23.92 13.07 12.46
C GLU A 134 -25.04 12.89 13.49
N PRO A 135 -26.31 12.68 13.06
CA PRO A 135 -27.41 12.49 13.98
C PRO A 135 -27.21 11.23 14.83
N ILE A 136 -27.36 11.41 16.13
CA ILE A 136 -27.29 10.31 17.09
C ILE A 136 -28.65 9.60 17.08
N GLY A 137 -28.80 8.58 16.24
CA GLY A 137 -30.02 7.79 16.16
C GLY A 137 -30.33 7.07 17.48
N GLY A 138 -31.54 7.24 18.01
CA GLY A 138 -32.06 6.56 19.19
C GLY A 138 -32.43 5.11 18.92
N GLY A 139 -31.44 4.26 18.64
CA GLY A 139 -31.65 2.82 18.43
C GLY A 139 -31.46 2.03 19.72
N SER A 140 -32.52 1.37 20.20
CA SER A 140 -32.52 0.42 21.32
C SER A 140 -31.93 -0.97 20.96
N GLY A 141 -31.28 -1.09 19.81
CA GLY A 141 -30.73 -2.35 19.32
C GLY A 141 -29.57 -2.88 20.16
N ARG A 142 -29.47 -4.22 20.27
CA ARG A 142 -28.32 -4.93 20.84
C ARG A 142 -27.04 -4.28 20.30
N GLY A 143 -26.25 -3.67 21.18
CA GLY A 143 -25.16 -2.75 20.81
C GLY A 143 -24.10 -3.44 19.94
N VAL A 144 -24.28 -3.42 18.63
CA VAL A 144 -23.34 -3.94 17.63
C VAL A 144 -23.05 -2.82 16.62
N VAL A 145 -21.82 -2.77 16.14
CA VAL A 145 -21.42 -1.90 15.02
C VAL A 145 -21.07 -2.80 13.84
N VAL A 146 -21.62 -2.47 12.69
CA VAL A 146 -21.24 -3.09 11.42
C VAL A 146 -20.23 -2.17 10.74
N VAL A 147 -19.00 -2.66 10.57
CA VAL A 147 -17.92 -1.93 9.89
C VAL A 147 -17.61 -2.61 8.57
N GLN A 148 -17.52 -1.82 7.50
CA GLN A 148 -17.01 -2.28 6.21
C GLN A 148 -15.81 -1.43 5.81
N VAL A 149 -14.68 -2.08 5.53
CA VAL A 149 -13.48 -1.40 5.01
C VAL A 149 -13.61 -1.30 3.49
N PRO A 150 -13.69 -0.09 2.91
CA PRO A 150 -13.72 0.06 1.45
C PRO A 150 -12.36 -0.28 0.85
N ALA A 151 -12.37 -0.80 -0.38
CA ALA A 151 -11.15 -1.02 -1.15
C ALA A 151 -10.45 0.33 -1.43
N ARG A 152 -9.15 0.37 -1.17
CA ARG A 152 -8.20 1.46 -1.38
C ARG A 152 -6.97 0.90 -2.10
N PRO A 153 -7.13 0.41 -3.35
CA PRO A 153 -6.08 -0.29 -4.06
C PRO A 153 -4.88 0.62 -4.28
N PHE A 154 -3.69 0.13 -3.96
CA PHE A 154 -2.45 0.88 -4.05
C PHE A 154 -1.31 0.10 -4.72
N LEU A 155 -1.41 -1.23 -4.76
CA LEU A 155 -0.46 -2.08 -5.47
C LEU A 155 -0.86 -2.24 -6.92
N ARG A 156 -2.09 -2.70 -7.20
CA ARG A 156 -2.54 -2.99 -8.57
C ARG A 156 -2.51 -1.75 -9.47
N PRO A 157 -3.02 -0.56 -9.08
CA PRO A 157 -3.01 0.60 -9.96
C PRO A 157 -1.59 1.05 -10.30
N ALA A 158 -0.68 1.02 -9.33
CA ALA A 158 0.73 1.35 -9.55
C ALA A 158 1.41 0.33 -10.47
N PHE A 159 1.11 -0.96 -10.31
CA PHE A 159 1.63 -2.02 -11.17
C PHE A 159 1.11 -1.88 -12.61
N GLU A 160 -0.19 -1.67 -12.81
CA GLU A 160 -0.78 -1.48 -14.13
C GLU A 160 -0.21 -0.25 -14.86
N LYS A 161 0.04 0.85 -14.13
CA LYS A 161 0.72 2.01 -14.70
C LYS A 161 2.19 1.74 -15.04
N PHE A 162 2.88 0.93 -14.24
CA PHE A 162 4.32 0.67 -14.40
C PHE A 162 4.63 -0.35 -15.51
N LYS A 163 3.75 -1.34 -15.70
CA LYS A 163 3.90 -2.45 -16.64
C LYS A 163 4.18 -1.97 -18.08
N PRO A 164 3.47 -0.97 -18.63
CA PRO A 164 3.83 -0.38 -19.92
C PRO A 164 5.30 0.08 -19.97
N GLY A 165 6.03 -0.42 -20.95
CA GLY A 165 7.44 -0.07 -21.16
C GLY A 165 8.44 -0.74 -20.20
N ALA A 166 8.00 -1.59 -19.27
CA ALA A 166 8.91 -2.30 -18.35
C ALA A 166 9.93 -3.15 -19.11
N GLN A 167 9.49 -3.92 -20.11
CA GLN A 167 10.38 -4.72 -20.96
C GLN A 167 11.38 -3.84 -21.72
N ARG A 168 10.92 -2.73 -22.33
CA ARG A 168 11.80 -1.79 -23.06
C ARG A 168 12.85 -1.19 -22.13
N ARG A 169 12.45 -0.73 -20.94
CA ARG A 169 13.38 -0.18 -19.93
C ARG A 169 14.37 -1.23 -19.45
N PHE A 170 13.90 -2.44 -19.16
CA PHE A 170 14.74 -3.53 -18.73
C PHE A 170 15.80 -3.89 -19.78
N LEU A 171 15.39 -4.11 -21.04
CA LEU A 171 16.31 -4.41 -22.14
C LEU A 171 17.30 -3.27 -22.38
N ALA A 172 16.85 -2.01 -22.33
CA ALA A 172 17.73 -0.85 -22.45
C ALA A 172 18.79 -0.81 -21.33
N ARG A 173 18.41 -1.13 -20.08
CA ARG A 173 19.35 -1.22 -18.95
C ARG A 173 20.34 -2.37 -19.14
N VAL A 174 19.89 -3.54 -19.58
CA VAL A 174 20.79 -4.68 -19.86
C VAL A 174 21.76 -4.33 -20.99
N ALA A 175 21.30 -3.73 -22.07
CA ALA A 175 22.15 -3.29 -23.19
C ALA A 175 23.19 -2.26 -22.74
N ALA A 176 22.79 -1.27 -21.94
CA ALA A 176 23.70 -0.27 -21.38
C ALA A 176 24.77 -0.90 -20.46
N LEU A 177 24.39 -1.87 -19.62
CA LEU A 177 25.30 -2.54 -18.68
C LEU A 177 26.24 -3.55 -19.35
N THR A 178 25.86 -4.08 -20.51
CA THR A 178 26.67 -5.04 -21.29
C THR A 178 27.51 -4.39 -22.38
N GLY A 179 27.35 -3.07 -22.60
CA GLY A 179 28.02 -2.35 -23.68
C GLY A 179 27.46 -2.62 -25.07
N MET A 180 26.30 -3.29 -25.17
CA MET A 180 25.59 -3.56 -26.44
C MET A 180 24.70 -2.39 -26.88
N GLY A 181 24.64 -1.31 -26.11
CA GLY A 181 23.81 -0.12 -26.38
C GLY A 181 24.52 1.00 -27.16
N GLY A 182 25.61 0.71 -27.88
CA GLY A 182 26.36 1.70 -28.66
C GLY A 182 26.01 1.68 -30.14
N ALA A 183 25.08 2.54 -30.53
CA ALA A 183 25.02 3.26 -31.82
C ALA A 183 24.07 4.46 -31.64
#